data_AF-G2LK42-F1
#
_entry.id   AF-G2LK42-F1
#
_cell.length_a   1.000
_cell.length_b   1.000
_cell.length_c   1.000
_cell.angle_alpha   90.00
_cell.angle_beta   90.00
_cell.angle_gamma   90.00
#
_symmetry.space_group_name_H-M   'P 1'
#
loop_
_entity.id
_entity.type
_entity.pdbx_description
1 polymer ?
#
loop_
_entity_poly.entity_id
_entity_poly.type
_entity_poly.pdbx_seq_one_letter_code
_entity_poly.pdbx_strand_id
1 'polypeptide(L)'
;MNPYFWNGLQHALAGLACAWGFFALAKKLKATASPRSEPASEAASARADADPSPVRLSQAGFWLALLMGSSALFFLPGHIDRPGTWADWLWQFTHYPIPDWDILWLGMPWHRWFLTHSVLIPLVVVGLTFEHRLWRAVGYGLAVGVASHLAWDAMTQSPGTPIVFLPDVFLIRGDTARTWLLAQAVLAFGLAVLAERRHPMDT
;
A
#
# COMPACT_ATOMS: atom_id res chain seq x y z
N MET A 1 21.06 -18.69 -6.81
CA MET A 1 20.41 -17.51 -6.19
C MET A 1 18.90 -17.71 -6.32
N ASN A 2 18.12 -17.48 -5.26
CA ASN A 2 16.69 -17.76 -5.25
C ASN A 2 15.94 -16.80 -6.22
N PRO A 3 15.24 -17.28 -7.27
CA PRO A 3 14.52 -16.40 -8.19
C PRO A 3 13.43 -15.55 -7.51
N TYR A 4 12.89 -16.01 -6.37
CA TYR A 4 11.93 -15.26 -5.58
C TYR A 4 12.53 -14.02 -4.91
N PHE A 5 13.83 -14.03 -4.62
CA PHE A 5 14.52 -12.87 -4.03
C PHE A 5 14.47 -11.67 -4.97
N TRP A 6 14.81 -11.85 -6.24
CA TRP A 6 14.83 -10.75 -7.21
C TRP A 6 13.44 -10.20 -7.49
N ASN A 7 12.44 -11.08 -7.63
CA ASN A 7 11.05 -10.64 -7.80
C ASN A 7 10.56 -9.84 -6.57
N GLY A 8 10.81 -10.34 -5.37
CA GLY A 8 10.47 -9.64 -4.13
C GLY A 8 11.17 -8.29 -3.98
N LEU A 9 12.45 -8.20 -4.35
CA LEU A 9 13.19 -6.93 -4.33
C LEU A 9 12.61 -5.92 -5.33
N GLN A 10 12.31 -6.34 -6.57
CA GLN A 10 11.73 -5.45 -7.56
C GLN A 10 10.34 -4.94 -7.13
N HIS A 11 9.54 -5.81 -6.50
CA HIS A 11 8.26 -5.45 -5.91
C HIS A 11 8.42 -4.38 -4.81
N ALA A 12 9.39 -4.56 -3.89
CA ALA A 12 9.67 -3.58 -2.85
C ALA A 12 10.13 -2.22 -3.44
N LEU A 13 10.95 -2.24 -4.48
CA LEU A 13 11.39 -1.03 -5.18
C LEU A 13 10.22 -0.31 -5.89
N ALA A 14 9.27 -1.05 -6.45
CA ALA A 14 8.05 -0.47 -7.02
C ALA A 14 7.22 0.27 -5.94
N GLY A 15 7.16 -0.27 -4.72
CA GLY A 15 6.55 0.38 -3.56
C GLY A 15 7.17 1.74 -3.25
N LEU A 16 8.51 1.80 -3.21
CA LEU A 16 9.25 3.05 -3.00
C LEU A 16 9.05 4.05 -4.14
N ALA A 17 9.00 3.59 -5.39
CA ALA A 17 8.74 4.45 -6.54
C ALA A 17 7.32 5.07 -6.47
N CYS A 18 6.31 4.28 -6.07
CA CYS A 18 4.96 4.78 -5.85
C CYS A 18 4.91 5.79 -4.69
N ALA A 19 5.60 5.53 -3.59
CA ALA A 19 5.72 6.47 -2.47
C ALA A 19 6.32 7.81 -2.92
N TRP A 20 7.43 7.75 -3.67
CA TRP A 20 8.06 8.95 -4.22
C TRP A 20 7.11 9.72 -5.14
N GLY A 21 6.42 9.03 -6.05
CA GLY A 21 5.43 9.63 -6.95
C GLY A 21 4.29 10.31 -6.18
N PHE A 22 3.81 9.68 -5.12
CA PHE A 22 2.80 10.24 -4.22
C PHE A 22 3.27 11.55 -3.60
N PHE A 23 4.44 11.57 -2.95
CA PHE A 23 4.96 12.78 -2.30
C PHE A 23 5.27 13.89 -3.32
N ALA A 24 5.83 13.55 -4.49
CA ALA A 24 6.11 14.51 -5.55
C ALA A 24 4.82 15.18 -6.06
N LEU A 25 3.76 14.39 -6.28
CA LEU A 25 2.47 14.91 -6.72
C LEU A 25 1.78 15.73 -5.63
N ALA A 26 1.75 15.26 -4.39
CA ALA A 26 1.21 16.00 -3.25
C ALA A 26 1.89 17.37 -3.10
N LYS A 27 3.23 17.42 -3.16
CA LYS A 27 4.01 18.67 -3.13
C LYS A 27 3.65 19.61 -4.27
N LYS A 28 3.57 19.10 -5.50
CA LYS A 28 3.19 19.90 -6.68
C LYS A 28 1.78 20.50 -6.52
N LEU A 29 0.83 19.70 -6.04
CA LEU A 29 -0.55 20.13 -5.86
C LEU A 29 -0.72 21.17 -4.75
N LYS A 30 0.07 21.09 -3.67
CA LYS A 30 0.17 22.14 -2.63
C LYS A 30 0.70 23.46 -3.21
N ALA A 31 1.76 23.39 -4.02
CA ALA A 31 2.35 24.58 -4.65
C ALA A 31 1.37 25.30 -5.58
N THR A 32 0.48 24.58 -6.27
CA THR A 32 -0.56 25.18 -7.13
C THR A 32 -1.76 25.73 -6.37
N ALA A 33 -2.01 25.28 -5.14
CA ALA A 33 -3.19 25.66 -4.36
C ALA A 33 -2.97 26.91 -3.48
N SER A 34 -1.71 27.29 -3.22
CA SER A 34 -1.38 28.42 -2.37
C SER A 34 -1.04 29.66 -3.22
N PRO A 35 -1.86 30.73 -3.23
CA PRO A 35 -1.40 32.02 -3.70
C PRO A 35 -0.37 32.54 -2.70
N ARG A 36 0.83 32.81 -3.21
CA ARG A 36 2.01 33.38 -2.54
C ARG A 36 1.65 34.26 -1.33
N SER A 37 2.08 33.86 -0.13
CA SER A 37 2.24 34.74 1.02
C SER A 37 3.60 34.50 1.70
N GLU A 38 4.15 35.60 2.20
CA GLU A 38 5.54 35.93 2.56
C GLU A 38 6.30 35.02 3.55
N PRO A 39 7.64 35.16 3.63
CA PRO A 39 8.49 34.39 4.52
C PRO A 39 8.53 34.99 5.93
N ALA A 40 8.31 34.16 6.95
CA ALA A 40 8.74 34.41 8.32
C ALA A 40 9.28 33.08 8.87
N SER A 41 10.59 32.93 8.99
CA SER A 41 11.40 33.31 10.16
C SER A 41 11.21 32.35 11.33
N GLU A 42 12.28 31.61 11.59
CA GLU A 42 12.74 31.05 12.87
C GLU A 42 11.76 30.98 14.04
N ALA A 43 11.48 29.75 14.50
CA ALA A 43 11.36 29.49 15.94
C ALA A 43 11.57 28.00 16.26
N ALA A 44 12.61 27.76 17.09
CA ALA A 44 12.77 26.67 18.05
C ALA A 44 12.90 25.24 17.47
N SER A 45 14.09 24.64 17.37
CA SER A 45 15.10 24.47 18.43
C SER A 45 14.49 24.34 19.83
N ALA A 46 13.86 23.20 20.08
CA ALA A 46 13.81 22.53 21.39
C ALA A 46 13.02 21.24 21.26
N ARG A 47 13.65 20.11 21.62
CA ARG A 47 13.11 18.94 22.36
C ARG A 47 13.92 17.70 22.01
N ALA A 48 15.07 17.62 22.66
CA ALA A 48 15.59 16.34 23.11
C ALA A 48 14.65 15.85 24.23
N ASP A 49 14.37 14.55 24.23
CA ASP A 49 13.52 13.80 25.16
C ASP A 49 12.02 14.15 25.16
N ALA A 50 11.28 13.54 24.22
CA ALA A 50 9.83 13.46 24.27
C ALA A 50 9.32 12.26 23.48
N ASP A 51 8.27 11.64 24.02
CA ASP A 51 7.26 10.79 23.35
C ASP A 51 7.21 11.07 21.82
N PRO A 52 7.24 10.06 20.93
CA PRO A 52 7.36 10.30 19.49
C PRO A 52 6.31 11.32 19.05
N SER A 53 6.80 12.46 18.53
CA SER A 53 5.91 13.56 18.15
C SER A 53 4.81 13.05 17.21
N PRO A 54 3.58 13.60 17.27
CA PRO A 54 2.45 13.15 16.44
C PRO A 54 2.79 13.01 14.95
N VAL A 55 3.72 13.85 14.47
CA VAL A 55 4.32 13.80 13.12
C VAL A 55 5.05 12.49 12.87
N ARG A 56 5.98 12.08 13.74
CA ARG A 56 6.74 10.82 13.59
C ARG A 56 5.84 9.60 13.63
N LEU A 57 4.82 9.62 14.50
CA LEU A 57 3.81 8.54 14.56
C LEU A 57 3.01 8.44 13.27
N SER A 58 2.57 9.56 12.69
CA SER A 58 1.89 9.55 11.39
C SER A 58 2.79 9.04 10.26
N GLN A 59 4.06 9.44 10.22
CA GLN A 59 5.01 8.94 9.21
C GLN A 59 5.28 7.44 9.36
N ALA A 60 5.46 6.95 10.60
CA ALA A 60 5.60 5.52 10.86
C ALA A 60 4.36 4.74 10.42
N GLY A 61 3.16 5.26 10.71
CA GLY A 61 1.89 4.68 10.27
C GLY A 61 1.79 4.59 8.74
N PHE A 62 2.19 5.65 8.03
CA PHE A 62 2.25 5.64 6.57
C PHE A 62 3.18 4.54 6.04
N TRP A 63 4.43 4.49 6.53
CA TRP A 63 5.42 3.53 6.02
C TRP A 63 5.05 2.09 6.35
N LEU A 64 4.51 1.84 7.54
CA LEU A 64 4.04 0.51 7.94
C LEU A 64 2.88 0.05 7.06
N ALA A 65 1.89 0.91 6.85
CA ALA A 65 0.73 0.59 6.03
C ALA A 65 1.11 0.42 4.55
N LEU A 66 2.07 1.20 4.06
CA LEU A 66 2.64 1.04 2.73
C LEU A 66 3.31 -0.33 2.60
N LEU A 67 4.17 -0.70 3.56
CA LEU A 67 4.86 -1.99 3.58
C LEU A 67 3.87 -3.17 3.55
N MET A 68 2.79 -3.07 4.35
CA MET A 68 1.73 -4.08 4.38
C MET A 68 0.89 -4.11 3.10
N GLY A 69 0.68 -2.98 2.44
CA GLY A 69 -0.05 -2.91 1.17
C GLY A 69 0.78 -3.38 -0.02
N SER A 70 2.10 -3.14 0.01
CA SER A 70 3.03 -3.31 -1.12
C SER A 70 3.93 -4.55 -1.02
N SER A 71 3.71 -5.45 -0.07
CA SER A 71 4.45 -6.73 -0.02
C SER A 71 5.97 -6.63 0.13
N ALA A 72 6.49 -5.63 0.85
CA ALA A 72 7.94 -5.43 0.90
C ALA A 72 8.72 -6.56 1.60
N LEU A 73 8.06 -7.65 2.05
CA LEU A 73 8.69 -8.81 2.67
C LEU A 73 8.75 -10.06 1.76
N PHE A 74 8.36 -9.99 0.48
CA PHE A 74 8.38 -11.14 -0.42
C PHE A 74 9.75 -11.78 -0.65
N PHE A 75 10.84 -11.06 -0.38
CA PHE A 75 12.19 -11.63 -0.46
C PHE A 75 12.54 -12.53 0.74
N LEU A 76 11.69 -12.56 1.78
CA LEU A 76 11.83 -13.42 2.94
C LEU A 76 11.06 -14.75 2.74
N PRO A 77 11.44 -15.82 3.46
CA PRO A 77 10.72 -17.10 3.41
C PRO A 77 9.25 -16.94 3.79
N GLY A 78 8.33 -17.62 3.09
CA GLY A 78 6.89 -17.54 3.39
C GLY A 78 6.48 -18.19 4.72
N HIS A 79 7.35 -19.04 5.28
CA HIS A 79 7.19 -19.65 6.60
C HIS A 79 8.46 -19.48 7.41
N ILE A 80 8.30 -19.37 8.73
CA ILE A 80 9.41 -19.52 9.67
C ILE A 80 9.68 -21.01 9.95
N ASP A 81 10.78 -21.34 10.62
CA ASP A 81 11.21 -22.71 10.92
C ASP A 81 10.27 -23.51 11.87
N ARG A 82 9.02 -23.06 12.05
CA ARG A 82 7.98 -23.67 12.89
C ARG A 82 6.58 -23.45 12.27
N PRO A 83 6.28 -24.09 11.13
CA PRO A 83 5.02 -23.90 10.42
C PRO A 83 3.81 -24.28 11.29
N GLY A 84 2.71 -23.54 11.14
CA GLY A 84 1.44 -23.80 11.84
C GLY A 84 1.37 -23.31 13.29
N THR A 85 2.44 -22.70 13.81
CA THR A 85 2.40 -22.00 15.10
C THR A 85 1.74 -20.63 14.98
N TRP A 86 1.28 -20.04 16.09
CA TRP A 86 0.74 -18.67 16.08
C TRP A 86 1.74 -17.65 15.55
N ALA A 87 3.04 -17.88 15.78
CA ALA A 87 4.11 -17.03 15.28
C ALA A 87 4.26 -17.15 13.76
N ASP A 88 4.07 -18.35 13.19
CA ASP A 88 4.04 -18.56 11.75
C ASP A 88 2.81 -17.91 11.11
N TRP A 89 1.65 -17.95 11.77
CA TRP A 89 0.47 -17.21 11.33
C TRP A 89 0.70 -15.71 11.32
N LEU A 90 1.24 -15.15 12.40
CA LEU A 90 1.57 -13.72 12.47
C LEU A 90 2.59 -13.34 11.39
N TRP A 91 3.60 -14.19 11.18
CA TRP A 91 4.58 -14.03 10.11
C TRP A 91 3.90 -13.96 8.74
N GLN A 92 3.03 -14.91 8.43
CA GLN A 92 2.30 -14.92 7.16
C GLN A 92 1.46 -13.66 6.95
N PHE A 93 0.76 -13.16 7.98
CA PHE A 93 0.01 -11.90 7.88
C PHE A 93 0.88 -10.67 7.61
N THR A 94 2.12 -10.67 8.08
CA THR A 94 3.08 -9.60 7.79
C THR A 94 3.81 -9.80 6.45
N HIS A 95 3.99 -11.06 6.04
CA HIS A 95 4.70 -11.45 4.82
C HIS A 95 3.84 -11.22 3.58
N TYR A 96 2.59 -11.70 3.58
CA TYR A 96 1.65 -11.49 2.50
C TYR A 96 1.13 -10.05 2.55
N PRO A 97 1.09 -9.37 1.40
CA PRO A 97 0.45 -8.08 1.34
C PRO A 97 -1.05 -8.20 1.54
N ILE A 98 -1.65 -7.10 1.94
CA ILE A 98 -3.09 -7.03 2.19
C ILE A 98 -3.95 -7.52 0.99
N PRO A 99 -3.62 -7.22 -0.28
CA PRO A 99 -4.33 -7.82 -1.41
C PRO A 99 -4.28 -9.36 -1.46
N ASP A 100 -3.23 -9.99 -0.95
CA ASP A 100 -3.05 -11.45 -0.94
C ASP A 100 -3.53 -12.12 0.35
N TRP A 101 -4.18 -11.38 1.25
CA TRP A 101 -4.80 -11.96 2.44
C TRP A 101 -5.99 -12.87 2.11
N ASP A 102 -6.49 -12.83 0.88
CA ASP A 102 -7.43 -13.82 0.34
C ASP A 102 -6.87 -15.25 0.41
N ILE A 103 -5.57 -15.45 0.17
CA ILE A 103 -4.91 -16.75 0.32
C ILE A 103 -4.99 -17.22 1.77
N LEU A 104 -4.77 -16.32 2.73
CA LEU A 104 -4.76 -16.65 4.15
C LEU A 104 -6.16 -17.03 4.65
N TRP A 105 -7.20 -16.38 4.14
CA TRP A 105 -8.58 -16.58 4.60
C TRP A 105 -9.33 -17.67 3.84
N LEU A 106 -9.12 -17.74 2.53
CA LEU A 106 -9.92 -18.56 1.61
C LEU A 106 -9.10 -19.64 0.91
N GLY A 107 -7.77 -19.54 0.96
CA GLY A 107 -6.84 -20.49 0.35
C GLY A 107 -6.41 -20.11 -1.07
N MET A 108 -5.43 -20.84 -1.60
CA MET A 108 -4.83 -20.58 -2.92
C MET A 108 -5.80 -20.48 -4.12
N PRO A 109 -6.93 -21.22 -4.19
CA PRO A 109 -7.88 -21.07 -5.30
C PRO A 109 -8.51 -19.67 -5.40
N TRP A 110 -8.45 -18.90 -4.31
CA TRP A 110 -8.97 -17.54 -4.22
C TRP A 110 -7.90 -16.47 -4.41
N HIS A 111 -6.64 -16.85 -4.62
CA HIS A 111 -5.57 -15.88 -4.86
C HIS A 111 -5.98 -14.92 -6.00
N ARG A 112 -5.87 -13.61 -5.72
CA ARG A 112 -6.29 -12.53 -6.62
C ARG A 112 -7.81 -12.38 -6.67
N TRP A 113 -8.45 -12.56 -5.53
CA TRP A 113 -9.86 -12.35 -5.37
C TRP A 113 -10.21 -10.89 -5.65
N PHE A 114 -11.25 -10.67 -6.45
CA PHE A 114 -11.56 -9.34 -6.98
C PHE A 114 -11.77 -8.26 -5.91
N LEU A 115 -12.19 -8.63 -4.69
CA LEU A 115 -12.37 -7.67 -3.60
C LEU A 115 -11.04 -7.27 -2.95
N THR A 116 -10.14 -8.21 -2.66
CA THR A 116 -8.85 -7.90 -2.06
C THR A 116 -7.91 -7.25 -3.07
N HIS A 117 -8.02 -7.63 -4.34
CA HIS A 117 -7.32 -7.01 -5.46
C HIS A 117 -8.11 -5.84 -6.07
N SER A 118 -8.57 -4.94 -5.20
CA SER A 118 -9.28 -3.72 -5.57
C SER A 118 -8.95 -2.54 -4.68
N VAL A 119 -9.41 -1.36 -5.08
CA VAL A 119 -9.39 -0.15 -4.25
C VAL A 119 -10.32 -0.23 -3.02
N LEU A 120 -11.16 -1.27 -2.88
CA LEU A 120 -12.17 -1.30 -1.81
C LEU A 120 -11.55 -1.30 -0.40
N ILE A 121 -10.49 -2.07 -0.19
CA ILE A 121 -9.81 -2.09 1.12
C ILE A 121 -9.27 -0.71 1.49
N PRO A 122 -8.42 -0.05 0.67
CA PRO A 122 -7.95 1.29 1.00
C PRO A 122 -9.08 2.31 1.07
N LEU A 123 -10.14 2.18 0.27
CA LEU A 123 -11.33 3.05 0.35
C LEU A 123 -11.99 3.00 1.73
N VAL A 124 -12.22 1.79 2.27
CA VAL A 124 -12.80 1.61 3.60
C VAL A 124 -11.87 2.16 4.67
N VAL A 125 -10.57 1.83 4.62
CA VAL A 125 -9.60 2.29 5.62
C VAL A 125 -9.46 3.82 5.59
N VAL A 126 -9.33 4.43 4.42
CA VAL A 126 -9.29 5.90 4.29
C VAL A 126 -10.59 6.51 4.83
N GLY A 127 -11.76 5.96 4.52
CA GLY A 127 -13.04 6.44 5.05
C GLY A 127 -13.13 6.38 6.57
N LEU A 128 -12.71 5.28 7.19
CA LEU A 128 -12.71 5.09 8.65
C LEU A 128 -11.69 5.98 9.37
N THR A 129 -10.58 6.28 8.69
CA THR A 129 -9.47 7.05 9.28
C THR A 129 -9.51 8.52 8.91
N PHE A 130 -10.44 8.93 8.03
CA PHE A 130 -10.47 10.24 7.39
C PHE A 130 -10.46 11.40 8.38
N GLU A 131 -11.17 11.28 9.49
CA GLU A 131 -11.28 12.35 10.50
C GLU A 131 -10.16 12.29 11.56
N HIS A 132 -9.41 11.19 11.67
CA HIS A 132 -8.45 11.03 12.76
C HIS A 132 -7.01 11.32 12.31
N ARG A 133 -6.47 12.48 12.71
CA ARG A 133 -5.15 12.98 12.26
C ARG A 133 -4.03 11.93 12.24
N LEU A 134 -3.90 11.12 13.30
CA LEU A 134 -2.87 10.07 13.37
C LEU A 134 -3.10 8.90 12.40
N TRP A 135 -4.36 8.52 12.15
CA TRP A 135 -4.71 7.33 11.38
C TRP A 135 -4.87 7.61 9.88
N ARG A 136 -5.09 8.87 9.47
CA ARG A 136 -5.14 9.26 8.05
C ARG A 136 -3.90 8.80 7.30
N ALA A 137 -2.73 8.93 7.92
CA ALA A 137 -1.47 8.51 7.36
C ALA A 137 -1.41 7.01 7.05
N VAL A 138 -2.02 6.18 7.91
CA VAL A 138 -2.19 4.74 7.69
C VAL A 138 -3.06 4.50 6.45
N GLY A 139 -4.17 5.22 6.31
CA GLY A 139 -5.01 5.17 5.11
C GLY A 139 -4.25 5.52 3.83
N TYR A 140 -3.42 6.57 3.86
CA TYR A 140 -2.62 6.99 2.70
C TYR A 140 -1.55 5.96 2.35
N GLY A 141 -0.82 5.49 3.36
CA GLY A 141 0.22 4.48 3.20
C GLY A 141 -0.36 3.20 2.60
N LEU A 142 -1.48 2.72 3.14
CA LEU A 142 -2.16 1.54 2.62
C LEU A 142 -2.61 1.73 1.18
N ALA A 143 -3.23 2.86 0.85
CA ALA A 143 -3.69 3.15 -0.50
C ALA A 143 -2.55 3.20 -1.52
N VAL A 144 -1.42 3.82 -1.16
CA VAL A 144 -0.20 3.82 -2.01
C VAL A 144 0.41 2.42 -2.10
N GLY A 145 0.45 1.67 -1.00
CA GLY A 145 1.00 0.32 -0.97
C GLY A 145 0.21 -0.65 -1.85
N VAL A 146 -1.12 -0.67 -1.69
CA VAL A 146 -2.03 -1.47 -2.52
C VAL A 146 -1.93 -1.05 -3.99
N ALA A 147 -1.89 0.26 -4.28
CA ALA A 147 -1.72 0.73 -5.65
C ALA A 147 -0.42 0.21 -6.28
N SER A 148 0.69 0.24 -5.54
CA SER A 148 1.96 -0.31 -6.00
C SER A 148 1.87 -1.81 -6.26
N HIS A 149 1.27 -2.57 -5.34
CA HIS A 149 1.12 -4.01 -5.49
C HIS A 149 0.32 -4.36 -6.73
N LEU A 150 -0.86 -3.75 -6.92
CA LEU A 150 -1.72 -3.99 -8.07
C LEU A 150 -1.06 -3.58 -9.40
N ALA A 151 -0.32 -2.46 -9.42
CA ALA A 151 0.41 -2.03 -10.60
C ALA A 151 1.54 -3.01 -10.94
N TRP A 152 2.30 -3.45 -9.94
CA TRP A 152 3.34 -4.46 -10.12
C TRP A 152 2.75 -5.74 -10.70
N ASP A 153 1.68 -6.24 -10.07
CA ASP A 153 0.99 -7.43 -10.51
C ASP A 153 0.51 -7.31 -11.95
N ALA A 154 -0.08 -6.18 -12.34
CA ALA A 154 -0.46 -5.95 -13.72
C ALA A 154 0.72 -6.02 -14.71
N MET A 155 1.89 -5.49 -14.33
CA MET A 155 3.07 -5.44 -15.19
C MET A 155 3.77 -6.79 -15.31
N THR A 156 3.90 -7.52 -14.20
CA THR A 156 4.69 -8.76 -14.13
C THR A 156 3.86 -10.03 -14.26
N GLN A 157 2.54 -9.94 -14.26
CA GLN A 157 1.69 -11.10 -14.42
C GLN A 157 1.93 -11.80 -15.76
N SER A 158 2.03 -13.12 -15.67
CA SER A 158 1.96 -14.00 -16.83
C SER A 158 0.57 -13.90 -17.48
N PRO A 159 0.43 -14.18 -18.79
CA PRO A 159 -0.88 -14.22 -19.46
C PRO A 159 -1.92 -15.15 -18.79
N GLY A 160 -1.47 -16.11 -17.97
CA GLY A 160 -2.33 -17.03 -17.20
C GLY A 160 -2.88 -16.48 -15.88
N THR A 161 -2.37 -15.32 -15.44
CA THR A 161 -2.79 -14.44 -14.34
C THR A 161 -4.31 -14.21 -14.13
N PRO A 162 -5.13 -14.94 -13.32
CA PRO A 162 -6.55 -14.61 -13.25
C PRO A 162 -6.85 -13.58 -12.15
N ILE A 163 -7.89 -12.76 -12.36
CA ILE A 163 -8.66 -12.18 -11.25
C ILE A 163 -9.86 -13.08 -11.01
N VAL A 164 -10.00 -13.54 -9.77
CA VAL A 164 -10.99 -14.54 -9.37
C VAL A 164 -12.20 -13.83 -8.78
N PHE A 165 -13.39 -14.10 -9.33
CA PHE A 165 -14.66 -13.69 -8.71
C PHE A 165 -15.27 -14.85 -7.93
N LEU A 166 -15.27 -16.03 -8.55
CA LEU A 166 -15.64 -17.31 -7.95
C LEU A 166 -14.72 -18.41 -8.51
N PRO A 167 -14.00 -19.17 -7.68
CA PRO A 167 -13.07 -20.19 -8.15
C PRO A 167 -13.73 -21.15 -9.13
N ASP A 168 -13.02 -21.48 -10.21
CA ASP A 168 -13.43 -22.40 -11.28
C ASP A 168 -14.74 -22.07 -12.03
N VAL A 169 -15.44 -21.00 -11.64
CA VAL A 169 -16.73 -20.61 -12.23
C VAL A 169 -16.63 -19.28 -12.95
N PHE A 170 -16.06 -18.25 -12.31
CA PHE A 170 -15.99 -16.92 -12.89
C PHE A 170 -14.65 -16.24 -12.58
N LEU A 171 -13.87 -16.02 -13.63
CA LEU A 171 -12.58 -15.36 -13.59
C LEU A 171 -12.34 -14.58 -14.89
N ILE A 172 -11.50 -13.55 -14.81
CA ILE A 172 -10.97 -12.82 -15.97
C ILE A 172 -9.46 -13.05 -16.05
N ARG A 173 -8.89 -13.07 -17.26
CA ARG A 173 -7.46 -13.38 -17.51
C ARG A 173 -6.87 -12.45 -18.56
N GLY A 174 -5.55 -12.55 -18.78
CA GLY A 174 -4.83 -11.85 -19.83
C GLY A 174 -4.97 -10.33 -19.70
N ASP A 175 -5.16 -9.66 -20.84
CA ASP A 175 -5.22 -8.20 -20.87
C ASP A 175 -6.40 -7.63 -20.08
N THR A 176 -7.52 -8.34 -19.99
CA THR A 176 -8.67 -7.89 -19.18
C THR A 176 -8.33 -7.85 -17.69
N ALA A 177 -7.64 -8.88 -17.18
CA ALA A 177 -7.15 -8.91 -15.79
C ALA A 177 -6.10 -7.81 -15.54
N ARG A 178 -5.17 -7.61 -16.48
CA ARG A 178 -4.17 -6.54 -16.43
C ARG A 178 -4.83 -5.16 -16.39
N THR A 179 -5.81 -4.89 -17.25
CA THR A 179 -6.55 -3.63 -17.27
C THR A 179 -7.32 -3.41 -15.97
N TRP A 180 -7.96 -4.45 -15.42
CA TRP A 180 -8.60 -4.39 -14.11
C TRP A 180 -7.62 -3.92 -13.04
N LEU A 181 -6.48 -4.60 -12.92
CA LEU A 181 -5.47 -4.27 -11.90
C LEU A 181 -4.92 -2.85 -12.05
N LEU A 182 -4.61 -2.40 -13.27
CA LEU A 182 -4.15 -1.04 -13.53
C LEU A 182 -5.21 -0.01 -13.16
N ALA A 183 -6.48 -0.26 -13.50
CA ALA A 183 -7.57 0.64 -13.13
C ALA A 183 -7.70 0.75 -11.60
N GLN A 184 -7.65 -0.38 -10.88
CA GLN A 184 -7.71 -0.40 -9.43
C GLN A 184 -6.49 0.26 -8.77
N ALA A 185 -5.30 0.09 -9.35
CA ALA A 185 -4.08 0.78 -8.91
C ALA A 185 -4.20 2.30 -9.04
N VAL A 186 -4.69 2.79 -10.19
CA VAL A 186 -4.94 4.22 -10.41
C VAL A 186 -5.97 4.77 -9.44
N LEU A 187 -7.06 4.03 -9.19
CA LEU A 187 -8.09 4.43 -8.23
C LEU A 187 -7.55 4.49 -6.79
N ALA A 188 -6.77 3.50 -6.35
CA ALA A 188 -6.17 3.49 -5.02
C ALA A 188 -5.15 4.62 -4.83
N PHE A 189 -4.30 4.86 -5.83
CA PHE A 189 -3.35 5.97 -5.78
C PHE A 189 -4.07 7.33 -5.80
N GLY A 190 -5.09 7.48 -6.66
CA GLY A 190 -5.92 8.67 -6.73
C GLY A 190 -6.65 8.96 -5.43
N LEU A 191 -7.16 7.94 -4.75
CA LEU A 191 -7.74 8.03 -3.41
C LEU A 191 -6.74 8.60 -2.40
N ALA A 192 -5.51 8.09 -2.36
CA ALA A 192 -4.46 8.59 -1.47
C ALA A 192 -4.19 10.08 -1.70
N VAL A 193 -4.03 10.47 -2.97
CA VAL A 193 -3.76 11.87 -3.36
C VAL A 193 -4.93 12.78 -3.00
N LEU A 194 -6.17 12.38 -3.29
CA LEU A 194 -7.35 13.17 -2.99
C LEU A 194 -7.56 13.36 -1.48
N ALA A 195 -7.31 12.31 -0.70
CA ALA A 195 -7.43 12.36 0.75
C ALA A 195 -6.33 13.25 1.36
N GLU A 196 -5.08 13.12 0.92
CA GLU A 196 -3.97 13.97 1.35
C GLU A 196 -4.22 15.45 1.02
N ARG A 197 -4.78 15.76 -0.16
CA ARG A 197 -5.11 17.15 -0.51
C ARG A 197 -6.13 17.78 0.43
N ARG A 198 -7.13 17.02 0.89
CA ARG A 198 -8.12 17.51 1.85
C ARG A 198 -7.53 17.64 3.25
N HIS A 199 -6.65 16.71 3.61
CA HIS A 199 -6.05 16.61 4.93
C HIS A 199 -4.55 16.29 4.82
N PRO A 200 -3.72 17.34 4.62
CA PRO A 200 -2.29 17.17 4.44
C PRO A 200 -1.65 16.44 5.62
N MET A 201 -0.68 15.58 5.33
CA MET A 201 0.24 15.15 6.37
C MET A 201 1.17 16.32 6.72
N ASP A 202 1.39 16.50 8.01
CA ASP A 202 2.47 17.34 8.51
C ASP A 202 3.79 16.62 8.16
N THR A 203 4.45 17.04 7.09
CA THR A 203 5.73 16.47 6.62
C THR A 203 6.90 17.31 7.09
#